data_AF-A0A8H5KIX3-F1
#
_entry.id   AF-A0A8H5KIX3-F1
#
_cell.length_a   1.000
_cell.length_b   1.000
_cell.length_c   1.000
_cell.angle_alpha   90.00
_cell.angle_beta   90.00
_cell.angle_gamma   90.00
#
_symmetry.space_group_name_H-M   'P 1'
#
loop_
_entity.id
_entity.type
_entity.pdbx_description
1 polymer ?
#
loop_
_entity_poly.entity_id
_entity_poly.type
_entity_poly.pdbx_seq_one_letter_code
_entity_poly.pdbx_strand_id
1 'polypeptide(L)'
;MSFLKGLTTGPNQVQDNRPETWPASTKWEQELSELNFNEKADNEPRFRHLLWKKVFERQAGAEKPFFSTPIETEKITWSIWLTPDALWDRFDTLSWNKLRQGEERRLFKEKFDKIIKEGDATFNENGELELHGCTFFVWTSRLDGP
;
A
#
# COMPACT_ATOMS: atom_id res chain seq x y z
N MET A 1 -1.31 24.27 16.30
CA MET A 1 0.04 23.68 16.45
C MET A 1 0.40 23.00 15.16
N SER A 2 1.51 23.41 14.52
CA SER A 2 2.01 22.86 13.26
C SER A 2 2.86 21.63 13.58
N PHE A 3 2.36 20.43 13.27
CA PHE A 3 3.01 19.15 13.59
C PHE A 3 3.68 18.46 12.39
N LEU A 4 3.93 19.18 11.28
CA LEU A 4 4.44 18.56 10.04
C LEU A 4 5.65 19.29 9.45
N LYS A 5 6.61 19.68 10.30
CA LYS A 5 7.99 19.95 9.85
C LYS A 5 8.91 18.87 10.42
N GLY A 6 9.10 17.77 9.68
CA GLY A 6 10.15 16.81 10.04
C GLY A 6 10.02 15.35 9.59
N LEU A 7 8.95 14.93 8.90
CA LEU A 7 8.84 13.54 8.41
C LEU A 7 9.36 13.41 6.98
N THR A 8 10.65 13.63 6.79
CA THR A 8 11.36 13.10 5.61
C THR A 8 12.06 11.82 6.05
N THR A 9 11.64 10.67 5.51
CA THR A 9 12.15 9.30 5.75
C THR A 9 11.52 8.49 6.91
N GLY A 10 10.20 8.33 6.90
CA GLY A 10 9.56 7.16 7.52
C GLY A 10 9.51 5.97 6.55
N PRO A 11 9.14 4.74 6.99
CA PRO A 11 8.92 3.63 6.08
C PRO A 11 7.77 3.97 5.13
N ASN A 12 8.17 4.39 3.94
CA ASN A 12 7.33 4.77 2.82
C ASN A 12 6.37 3.62 2.46
N GLN A 13 5.05 3.82 2.66
CA GLN A 13 3.97 2.88 2.33
C GLN A 13 3.78 2.79 0.81
N VAL A 14 4.18 1.66 0.25
CA VAL A 14 4.26 1.44 -1.20
C VAL A 14 2.87 1.22 -1.77
N GLN A 15 2.71 1.47 -3.07
CA GLN A 15 1.53 1.05 -3.83
C GLN A 15 1.20 -0.46 -3.72
N ASP A 16 2.12 -1.30 -3.27
CA ASP A 16 1.92 -2.74 -3.00
C ASP A 16 0.88 -3.06 -1.91
N ASN A 17 0.33 -2.05 -1.23
CA ASN A 17 -0.72 -2.23 -0.23
C ASN A 17 -1.89 -1.25 -0.44
N ARG A 18 -2.03 -0.68 -1.63
CA ARG A 18 -3.06 0.30 -1.99
C ARG A 18 -4.47 -0.34 -2.09
N PRO A 19 -5.53 0.30 -1.57
CA PRO A 19 -6.91 -0.11 -1.84
C PRO A 19 -7.28 -0.02 -3.33
N GLU A 20 -8.12 -0.94 -3.79
CA GLU A 20 -8.60 -1.01 -5.19
C GLU A 20 -9.24 0.31 -5.66
N THR A 21 -9.89 1.04 -4.76
CA THR A 21 -10.58 2.30 -5.06
C THR A 21 -9.65 3.51 -5.21
N TRP A 22 -8.36 3.39 -4.89
CA TRP A 22 -7.43 4.51 -5.06
C TRP A 22 -6.81 4.42 -6.45
N PRO A 23 -6.69 5.51 -7.23
CA PRO A 23 -6.06 5.46 -8.56
C PRO A 23 -4.55 5.21 -8.48
N ALA A 24 -3.98 4.62 -9.52
CA ALA A 24 -2.54 4.40 -9.65
C ALA A 24 -1.94 5.59 -10.41
N SER A 25 -0.65 5.86 -10.22
CA SER A 25 0.00 6.95 -10.95
C SER A 25 0.32 6.56 -12.40
N THR A 26 0.54 5.26 -12.65
CA THR A 26 0.86 4.70 -13.97
C THR A 26 0.11 3.38 -14.22
N LYS A 27 0.16 2.85 -15.46
CA LYS A 27 -0.54 1.60 -15.79
C LYS A 27 0.15 0.37 -15.24
N TRP A 28 1.48 0.30 -15.32
CA TRP A 28 2.24 -0.83 -14.77
C TRP A 28 2.04 -0.96 -13.26
N GLU A 29 1.93 0.17 -12.56
CA GLU A 29 1.60 0.24 -11.14
C GLU A 29 0.19 -0.27 -10.83
N GLN A 30 -0.77 0.03 -11.70
CA GLN A 30 -2.13 -0.51 -11.61
C GLN A 30 -2.11 -2.03 -11.75
N GLU A 31 -1.44 -2.56 -12.78
CA GLU A 31 -1.30 -4.00 -13.01
C GLU A 31 -0.61 -4.72 -11.85
N LEU A 32 0.46 -4.12 -11.31
CA LEU A 32 1.17 -4.67 -10.16
C LEU A 32 0.31 -4.67 -8.90
N SER A 33 -0.47 -3.60 -8.68
CA SER A 33 -1.44 -3.53 -7.59
C SER A 33 -2.53 -4.59 -7.72
N GLU A 34 -3.02 -4.84 -8.93
CA GLU A 34 -4.03 -5.87 -9.23
C GLU A 34 -3.47 -7.27 -9.00
N LEU A 35 -2.23 -7.55 -9.43
CA LEU A 35 -1.54 -8.81 -9.15
C LEU A 35 -1.48 -9.09 -7.64
N ASN A 36 -1.07 -8.10 -6.84
CA ASN A 36 -1.00 -8.24 -5.38
C ASN A 36 -2.37 -8.28 -4.68
N PHE A 37 -3.40 -7.67 -5.27
CA PHE A 37 -4.77 -7.76 -4.75
C PHE A 37 -5.37 -9.15 -4.99
N ASN A 38 -5.26 -9.65 -6.22
CA ASN A 38 -5.94 -10.86 -6.69
C ASN A 38 -5.20 -12.15 -6.30
N GLU A 39 -3.88 -12.14 -6.34
CA GLU A 39 -3.07 -13.35 -6.12
C GLU A 39 -2.40 -13.30 -4.75
N LYS A 40 -3.17 -13.44 -3.67
CA LYS A 40 -2.63 -13.67 -2.31
C LYS A 40 -2.60 -15.16 -1.97
N ALA A 41 -1.56 -15.60 -1.25
CA ALA A 41 -1.40 -17.00 -0.85
C ALA A 41 -2.22 -17.38 0.40
N ASP A 42 -2.80 -16.39 1.09
CA ASP A 42 -3.67 -16.57 2.26
C ASP A 42 -5.04 -15.92 2.08
N ASN A 43 -5.97 -16.23 2.96
CA ASN A 43 -7.34 -15.69 2.93
C ASN A 43 -7.52 -14.44 3.81
N GLU A 44 -6.43 -13.89 4.36
CA GLU A 44 -6.53 -12.83 5.36
C GLU A 44 -6.77 -11.45 4.72
N PRO A 45 -7.62 -10.59 5.31
CA PRO A 45 -7.76 -9.22 4.86
C PRO A 45 -6.53 -8.39 5.24
N ARG A 46 -6.28 -7.35 4.45
CA ARG A 46 -5.16 -6.41 4.58
C ARG A 46 -5.69 -4.99 4.51
N PHE A 47 -4.82 -4.00 4.78
CA PHE A 47 -5.17 -2.58 4.68
C PHE A 47 -5.93 -2.24 3.38
N ARG A 48 -5.46 -2.75 2.23
CA ARG A 48 -6.10 -2.61 0.90
C ARG A 48 -7.56 -3.07 0.79
N HIS A 49 -8.01 -3.96 1.67
CA HIS A 49 -9.40 -4.46 1.65
C HIS A 49 -10.36 -3.56 2.45
N LEU A 50 -9.84 -2.53 3.11
CA LEU A 50 -10.60 -1.54 3.89
C LEU A 50 -11.49 -2.10 5.02
N LEU A 51 -11.43 -3.39 5.33
CA LEU A 51 -12.24 -4.01 6.40
C LEU A 51 -11.93 -3.43 7.79
N TRP A 52 -10.72 -2.90 7.97
CA TRP A 52 -10.32 -2.19 9.19
C TRP A 52 -11.22 -0.96 9.46
N LYS A 53 -11.82 -0.35 8.43
CA LYS A 53 -12.73 0.79 8.57
C LYS A 53 -14.04 0.45 9.29
N LYS A 54 -14.46 -0.82 9.25
CA LYS A 54 -15.71 -1.28 9.89
C LYS A 54 -15.75 -1.05 11.40
N VAL A 55 -14.60 -0.95 12.06
CA VAL A 55 -14.52 -0.60 13.49
C VAL A 55 -15.09 0.80 13.73
N PHE A 56 -14.79 1.75 12.84
CA PHE A 56 -15.24 3.14 12.97
C PHE A 56 -16.71 3.31 12.57
N GLU A 57 -17.21 2.50 11.63
CA GLU A 57 -18.63 2.46 11.29
C GLU A 57 -19.46 1.97 12.48
N ARG A 58 -19.03 0.88 13.15
CA ARG A 58 -19.69 0.39 14.37
C ARG A 58 -19.65 1.42 15.49
N GLN A 59 -18.53 2.09 15.63
CA GLN A 59 -18.35 3.16 16.60
C GLN A 59 -19.33 4.33 16.38
N ALA A 60 -19.57 4.73 15.13
CA ALA A 60 -20.42 5.89 14.81
C ALA A 60 -21.89 5.70 15.22
N GLY A 61 -22.35 4.45 15.31
CA GLY A 61 -23.70 4.10 15.76
C GLY A 61 -23.80 3.56 17.18
N ALA A 62 -22.71 3.56 17.95
CA ALA A 62 -22.70 2.99 19.30
C ALA A 62 -23.38 3.94 20.30
N GLU A 63 -24.21 3.39 21.21
CA GLU A 63 -24.82 4.18 22.30
C GLU A 63 -23.77 4.84 23.22
N LYS A 64 -22.61 4.18 23.37
CA LYS A 64 -21.48 4.64 24.17
C LYS A 64 -20.20 4.57 23.34
N PRO A 65 -19.92 5.60 22.53
CA PRO A 65 -18.71 5.62 21.73
C PRO A 65 -17.44 5.67 22.64
N PHE A 66 -16.32 5.08 22.19
CA PHE A 66 -14.97 5.27 22.73
C PHE A 66 -14.16 6.47 22.15
N PHE A 67 -14.37 6.84 20.88
CA PHE A 67 -13.66 7.91 20.17
C PHE A 67 -14.55 8.63 19.14
N SER A 68 -14.14 9.81 18.68
CA SER A 68 -14.90 10.60 17.72
C SER A 68 -14.99 9.94 16.34
N THR A 69 -16.11 10.15 15.66
CA THR A 69 -16.33 9.79 14.26
C THR A 69 -16.96 10.99 13.52
N PRO A 70 -16.69 11.19 12.21
CA PRO A 70 -15.87 10.35 11.33
C PRO A 70 -14.38 10.37 11.69
N ILE A 71 -13.64 9.38 11.18
CA ILE A 71 -12.17 9.38 11.28
C ILE A 71 -11.60 10.51 10.43
N GLU A 72 -10.49 11.07 10.90
CA GLU A 72 -9.68 11.97 10.11
C GLU A 72 -8.66 11.16 9.32
N THR A 73 -8.34 11.62 8.11
CA THR A 73 -7.39 10.95 7.23
C THR A 73 -6.54 11.93 6.46
N GLU A 74 -5.28 11.57 6.20
CA GLU A 74 -4.37 12.33 5.36
C GLU A 74 -3.57 11.39 4.44
N LYS A 75 -3.26 11.88 3.23
CA LYS A 75 -2.45 11.17 2.24
C LYS A 75 -1.26 12.05 1.86
N ILE A 76 -0.05 11.50 2.01
CA ILE A 76 1.17 12.11 1.53
C ILE A 76 1.74 11.23 0.43
N THR A 77 1.70 11.74 -0.81
CA THR A 77 2.27 11.06 -1.99
C THR A 77 3.77 11.30 -2.09
N TRP A 78 4.48 10.33 -2.63
CA TRP A 78 5.93 10.40 -2.87
C TRP A 78 6.30 9.52 -4.07
N SER A 79 7.48 9.74 -4.62
CA SER A 79 8.12 8.82 -5.57
C SER A 79 9.53 8.47 -5.12
N ILE A 80 10.03 7.32 -5.59
CA ILE A 80 11.38 6.82 -5.32
C ILE A 80 11.89 6.04 -6.54
N TRP A 81 13.20 6.08 -6.77
CA TRP A 81 13.86 5.26 -7.77
C TRP A 81 14.31 3.94 -7.13
N LEU A 82 13.97 2.80 -7.74
CA LEU A 82 14.40 1.48 -7.30
C LEU A 82 14.85 0.63 -8.48
N THR A 83 15.86 -0.22 -8.27
CA THR A 83 16.12 -1.31 -9.22
C THR A 83 14.94 -2.30 -9.21
N PRO A 84 14.70 -3.05 -10.30
CA PRO A 84 13.69 -4.11 -10.33
C PRO A 84 13.84 -5.12 -9.18
N ASP A 85 15.08 -5.48 -8.85
CA ASP A 85 15.38 -6.39 -7.73
C ASP A 85 15.02 -5.76 -6.37
N ALA A 86 15.33 -4.48 -6.15
CA ALA A 86 14.96 -3.80 -4.92
C ALA A 86 13.44 -3.67 -4.77
N LEU A 87 12.70 -3.45 -5.87
CA LEU A 87 11.24 -3.50 -5.85
C LEU A 87 10.72 -4.91 -5.52
N TRP A 88 11.31 -5.93 -6.14
CA TRP A 88 10.97 -7.31 -5.85
C TRP A 88 11.20 -7.66 -4.37
N ASP A 89 12.33 -7.26 -3.79
CA ASP A 89 12.64 -7.52 -2.38
C ASP A 89 11.56 -6.96 -1.44
N ARG A 90 11.04 -5.77 -1.75
CA ARG A 90 9.92 -5.17 -1.00
C ARG A 90 8.66 -6.05 -1.12
N PHE A 91 8.28 -6.43 -2.33
CA PHE A 91 7.14 -7.33 -2.58
C PHE A 91 7.32 -8.68 -1.91
N ASP A 92 8.55 -9.20 -1.89
CA ASP A 92 8.87 -10.47 -1.33
C ASP A 92 8.78 -10.45 0.20
N THR A 93 9.01 -9.30 0.87
CA THR A 93 8.80 -9.18 2.33
C THR A 93 7.34 -9.15 2.77
N LEU A 94 6.39 -9.02 1.84
CA LEU A 94 4.97 -9.04 2.19
C LEU A 94 4.59 -10.42 2.74
N SER A 95 3.94 -10.44 3.91
CA SER A 95 3.68 -11.68 4.65
C SER A 95 2.95 -12.74 3.83
N TRP A 96 2.00 -12.34 2.99
CA TRP A 96 1.27 -13.25 2.11
C TRP A 96 2.14 -13.77 0.95
N ASN A 97 3.14 -13.00 0.50
CA ASN A 97 4.01 -13.41 -0.60
C ASN A 97 5.14 -14.33 -0.12
N LYS A 98 5.66 -14.12 1.10
CA LYS A 98 6.63 -15.02 1.74
C LYS A 98 6.15 -16.46 1.90
N LEU A 99 4.83 -16.68 1.92
CA LEU A 99 4.25 -18.02 2.03
C LEU A 99 4.48 -18.85 0.75
N ARG A 100 4.72 -18.20 -0.40
CA ARG A 100 4.92 -18.91 -1.67
C ARG A 100 6.23 -19.66 -1.71
N GLN A 101 6.15 -20.89 -2.19
CA GLN A 101 7.30 -21.78 -2.35
C GLN A 101 7.27 -22.46 -3.72
N GLY A 102 8.42 -22.97 -4.15
CA GLY A 102 8.57 -23.76 -5.37
C GLY A 102 7.96 -23.09 -6.61
N GLU A 103 7.11 -23.83 -7.31
CA GLU A 103 6.54 -23.44 -8.59
C GLU A 103 5.61 -22.22 -8.50
N GLU A 104 4.82 -22.11 -7.42
CA GLU A 104 3.93 -20.97 -7.21
C GLU A 104 4.74 -19.67 -7.12
N ARG A 105 5.85 -19.70 -6.37
CA ARG A 105 6.76 -18.55 -6.24
C ARG A 105 7.37 -18.17 -7.58
N ARG A 106 7.81 -19.15 -8.36
CA ARG A 106 8.40 -18.94 -9.70
C ARG A 106 7.39 -18.27 -10.63
N LEU A 107 6.18 -18.80 -10.74
CA LEU A 107 5.12 -18.25 -11.58
C LEU A 107 4.70 -16.84 -11.17
N PHE A 108 4.62 -16.58 -9.86
CA PHE A 108 4.31 -15.24 -9.37
C PHE A 108 5.42 -14.23 -9.73
N LYS A 109 6.69 -14.61 -9.56
CA LYS A 109 7.83 -13.78 -9.96
C LYS A 109 7.84 -13.51 -11.47
N GLU A 110 7.49 -14.48 -12.31
CA GLU A 110 7.39 -14.27 -13.76
C GLU A 110 6.32 -13.25 -14.13
N LYS A 111 5.16 -13.28 -13.48
CA LYS A 111 4.11 -12.27 -13.68
C LYS A 111 4.59 -10.88 -13.25
N PHE A 112 5.25 -10.79 -12.09
CA PHE A 112 5.88 -9.56 -11.62
C PHE A 112 6.89 -9.03 -12.65
N ASP A 113 7.85 -9.85 -13.08
CA ASP A 113 8.90 -9.46 -14.02
C ASP A 113 8.32 -9.02 -15.37
N LYS A 114 7.26 -9.70 -15.83
CA LYS A 114 6.54 -9.33 -17.04
C LYS A 114 5.94 -7.92 -16.94
N ILE A 115 5.26 -7.60 -15.84
CA ILE A 115 4.66 -6.27 -15.62
C ILE A 115 5.74 -5.18 -15.66
N ILE A 116 6.87 -5.40 -14.98
CA ILE A 116 7.97 -4.42 -14.97
C ILE A 116 8.59 -4.24 -16.36
N LYS A 117 8.74 -5.33 -17.12
CA LYS A 117 9.40 -5.32 -18.43
C LYS A 117 8.53 -4.78 -19.57
N GLU A 118 7.24 -5.11 -19.56
CA GLU A 118 6.31 -4.78 -20.65
C GLU A 118 5.45 -3.55 -20.34
N GLY A 119 5.45 -3.08 -19.09
CA GLY A 119 4.69 -1.91 -18.65
C GLY A 119 5.25 -0.56 -19.11
N ASP A 120 4.59 0.51 -18.70
CA ASP A 120 4.92 1.90 -19.00
C ASP A 120 5.82 2.56 -17.92
N ALA A 121 6.68 1.78 -17.26
CA ALA A 121 7.56 2.29 -16.22
C ALA A 121 8.60 3.26 -16.78
N THR A 122 8.83 4.37 -16.07
CA THR A 122 9.91 5.30 -16.39
C THR A 122 11.19 4.81 -15.72
N PHE A 123 12.27 4.70 -16.49
CA PHE A 123 13.59 4.32 -16.00
C PHE A 123 14.57 5.49 -16.07
N ASN A 124 15.43 5.62 -15.06
CA ASN A 124 16.53 6.58 -15.06
C ASN A 124 17.81 5.99 -15.70
N GLU A 125 18.88 6.79 -15.76
CA GLU A 125 20.17 6.41 -16.36
C GLU A 125 20.87 5.23 -15.63
N ASN A 126 20.50 4.96 -14.37
CA ASN A 126 21.04 3.87 -13.57
C ASN A 126 20.26 2.56 -13.75
N GLY A 127 19.21 2.54 -14.58
CA GLY A 127 18.33 1.38 -14.75
C GLY A 127 17.37 1.18 -13.58
N GLU A 128 17.13 2.21 -12.77
CA GLU A 128 16.12 2.21 -11.72
C GLU A 128 14.80 2.70 -12.29
N LEU A 129 13.69 2.11 -11.86
CA LEU A 129 12.35 2.56 -12.21
C LEU A 129 11.80 3.52 -11.14
N GLU A 130 11.02 4.51 -11.58
CA GLU A 130 10.27 5.38 -10.68
C GLU A 130 9.04 4.64 -10.15
N LEU A 131 8.97 4.49 -8.83
CA LEU A 131 7.83 3.95 -8.13
C LEU A 131 7.13 5.07 -7.35
N HIS A 132 5.83 5.20 -7.54
CA HIS A 132 4.99 6.10 -6.76
C HIS A 132 4.39 5.37 -5.56
N GLY A 133 4.29 6.07 -4.44
CA GLY A 133 3.65 5.55 -3.24
C GLY A 133 2.90 6.61 -2.47
N CYS A 134 2.27 6.18 -1.38
CA CYS A 134 1.46 7.05 -0.56
C CYS A 134 1.51 6.59 0.88
N THR A 135 1.95 7.47 1.77
CA THR A 135 1.77 7.28 3.20
C THR A 135 0.37 7.75 3.59
N PHE A 136 -0.43 6.84 4.13
CA PHE A 136 -1.80 7.12 4.57
C PHE A 136 -1.88 7.18 6.09
N PHE A 137 -2.37 8.30 6.60
CA PHE A 137 -2.59 8.53 8.00
C PHE A 137 -4.08 8.45 8.31
N VAL A 138 -4.39 7.91 9.48
CA VAL A 138 -5.73 7.85 10.05
C VAL A 138 -5.62 8.13 11.52
N TRP A 139 -6.49 8.99 12.04
CA TRP A 139 -6.58 9.23 13.47
C TRP A 139 -8.02 9.53 13.89
N THR A 140 -8.24 9.38 15.18
CA THR A 140 -9.48 9.77 15.87
C THR A 140 -9.12 10.70 17.01
N SER A 141 -10.11 11.47 17.47
CA SER A 141 -9.97 12.33 18.64
C SER A 141 -10.73 11.74 19.82
N ARG A 142 -10.35 12.17 21.03
CA ARG A 142 -11.14 11.89 22.24
C ARG A 142 -12.50 12.57 22.12
N LEU A 143 -13.54 11.99 22.71
CA LEU A 143 -14.93 12.47 22.58
C LEU A 143 -15.17 13.85 23.21
N ASP A 144 -14.38 14.16 24.22
CA ASP A 144 -14.41 15.37 25.04
C ASP A 144 -13.40 16.44 24.56
N GLY A 145 -12.89 16.33 23.33
CA GLY A 145 -11.86 17.23 22.79
C GLY A 145 -10.48 16.97 23.42
N PRO A 146 -9.43 17.76 23.09
CA PRO A 146 -8.10 17.56 23.69
C PRO A 146 -8.14 17.48 25.22
#